data_AF-A0A945IFQ2-F1
#
_entry.id   AF-A0A945IFQ2-F1
#
_cell.length_a   1.000
_cell.length_b   1.000
_cell.length_c   1.000
_cell.angle_alpha   90.00
_cell.angle_beta   90.00
_cell.angle_gamma   90.00
#
_symmetry.space_group_name_H-M   'P 1'
#
loop_
_entity.id
_entity.type
_entity.pdbx_description
1 polymer ?
#
loop_
_entity_poly.entity_id
_entity_poly.type
_entity_poly.pdbx_seq_one_letter_code
_entity_poly.pdbx_strand_id
1 'polypeptide(L)' 'MAINISEGSVIPDFELKSLSGDTVKPSDYRGKRLVIFFWASW' A
#
# COMPACT_ATOMS: atom_id res chain seq x y z
N MET A 1 11.50 -13.41 -4.37
CA MET A 1 11.37 -13.79 -2.95
C MET A 1 9.95 -13.47 -2.51
N ALA A 2 9.20 -14.43 -1.96
CA ALA A 2 7.96 -14.11 -1.25
C ALA A 2 8.35 -13.69 0.18
N ILE A 3 7.87 -12.53 0.60
CA ILE A 3 8.01 -12.07 1.98
C ILE A 3 6.85 -12.63 2.79
N ASN A 4 7.14 -13.20 3.95
CA ASN A 4 6.11 -13.63 4.89
C ASN A 4 5.63 -12.39 5.66
N ILE A 5 4.35 -12.05 5.57
CA ILE A 5 3.77 -10.88 6.23
C ILE A 5 3.06 -11.35 7.49
N SER A 6 3.64 -11.02 8.65
CA SER A 6 3.03 -11.27 9.96
C SER A 6 2.45 -9.98 10.54
N GLU A 7 1.61 -10.11 11.56
CA GLU A 7 1.15 -8.96 12.34
C GLU A 7 2.34 -8.17 12.90
N GLY A 8 2.25 -6.83 12.86
CA GLY A 8 3.36 -5.93 13.24
C GLY A 8 4.46 -5.78 12.20
N SER A 9 4.47 -6.56 11.10
CA SER A 9 5.41 -6.37 10.01
C SER A 9 5.28 -4.99 9.38
N VAL A 10 6.41 -4.38 9.02
CA VAL A 10 6.40 -3.15 8.23
C VAL A 10 5.79 -3.46 6.86
N ILE A 11 4.83 -2.63 6.44
CA ILE A 11 4.23 -2.76 5.12
C ILE A 11 5.32 -2.69 4.03
N PRO A 12 5.31 -3.60 3.05
CA PRO A 12 6.21 -3.55 1.90
C PRO A 12 5.94 -2.29 1.07
N ASP A 13 6.98 -1.76 0.44
CA ASP A 13 6.80 -0.64 -0.47
C ASP A 13 6.50 -1.16 -1.88
N PHE A 14 5.36 -0.74 -2.43
CA PHE A 14 4.91 -1.15 -3.76
C PHE A 14 4.30 0.04 -4.50
N GLU A 15 4.35 0.00 -5.82
CA GLU A 15 3.84 1.06 -6.67
C GLU A 15 2.40 0.77 -7.09
N LEU A 16 1.51 1.74 -6.87
CA LEU A 16 0.16 1.75 -7.41
C LEU A 16 -0.08 3.01 -8.23
N LYS A 17 -1.07 2.92 -9.13
CA LYS A 17 -1.64 4.10 -9.78
C LYS A 17 -2.79 4.65 -8.94
N SER A 18 -2.72 5.95 -8.65
CA SER A 18 -3.82 6.68 -8.03
C SER A 18 -4.95 6.92 -9.03
N LEU A 19 -6.11 7.35 -8.55
CA LEU A 19 -7.23 7.76 -9.41
C LEU A 19 -6.88 8.94 -10.32
N SER A 20 -5.89 9.75 -9.94
CA SER A 20 -5.38 10.87 -10.74
C SER A 20 -4.31 10.46 -11.77
N GLY A 21 -3.87 9.19 -11.77
CA GLY A 21 -2.85 8.66 -12.67
C GLY A 21 -1.40 8.72 -12.14
N ASP A 22 -1.21 9.34 -10.98
CA ASP A 22 0.10 9.42 -10.32
C ASP A 22 0.54 8.04 -9.83
N THR A 23 1.86 7.81 -9.81
CA THR A 23 2.43 6.65 -9.12
C THR A 23 2.58 6.99 -7.64
N VAL A 24 2.03 6.16 -6.77
CA VAL A 24 2.11 6.32 -5.31
C VAL A 24 2.65 5.05 -4.65
N LYS A 25 3.28 5.22 -3.49
CA LYS A 25 3.83 4.17 -2.64
C LYS A 25 3.37 4.33 -1.19
N PRO A 26 3.28 3.24 -0.40
CA PRO A 26 3.03 3.35 1.04
C PRO A 26 4.04 4.26 1.78
N SER A 27 5.30 4.28 1.34
CA SER A 27 6.34 5.14 1.91
C SER A 27 6.06 6.65 1.76
N ASP A 28 5.29 7.07 0.75
CA ASP A 28 4.91 8.47 0.56
C ASP A 28 3.97 8.99 1.67
N TYR A 29 3.34 8.08 2.43
CA TYR A 29 2.36 8.39 3.47
C TYR A 29 2.92 8.20 4.91
N ARG A 30 4.23 8.04 5.09
CA ARG A 30 4.84 7.91 6.42
C ARG A 30 4.46 9.09 7.33
N GLY A 31 4.15 8.77 8.59
CA GLY A 31 3.65 9.76 9.57
C GLY A 31 2.15 10.03 9.49
N LYS A 32 1.44 9.52 8.47
CA LYS A 32 -0.02 9.57 8.36
C LYS A 32 -0.62 8.20 8.68
N ARG A 33 -1.86 8.19 9.16
CA ARG A 33 -2.63 6.94 9.26
C ARG A 33 -3.05 6.53 7.85
N LEU A 34 -2.67 5.32 7.44
CA LEU A 34 -2.99 4.73 6.15
C LEU A 34 -3.95 3.56 6.34
N VAL A 35 -5.06 3.57 5.62
CA VAL A 35 -6.01 2.45 5.56
C VAL A 35 -5.90 1.82 4.18
N ILE A 36 -5.69 0.51 4.13
CA ILE A 36 -5.69 -0.24 2.88
C ILE A 36 -6.99 -1.00 2.79
N PHE A 37 -7.73 -0.72 1.72
CA PHE A 37 -9.02 -1.33 1.46
C PHE A 37 -8.95 -2.06 0.13
N PHE A 38 -9.24 -3.36 0.16
CA PHE A 38 -9.31 -4.19 -1.04
C PHE A 38 -10.76 -4.24 -1.51
N TRP A 39 -10.98 -3.79 -2.74
CA TRP A 39 -12.30 -3.74 -3.35
C TRP A 39 -12.22 -4.16 -4.80
N ALA A 40 -13.36 -4.58 -5.31
CA ALA A 40 -13.55 -4.93 -6.69
C ALA A 40 -15.00 -4.68 -7.11
N SER A 41 -15.21 -4.27 -8.36
CA SER A 41 -16.53 -3.93 -8.88
C SER A 41 -17.29 -5.12 -9.50
N TRP A 42 -16.72 -6.32 -9.45
CA TRP A 42 -17.34 -7.53 -10.02
C TRP A 42 -18.39 -8.12 -9.08
#